data_AF-A0A286ENB8-F1
#
_entry.id   AF-A0A286ENB8-F1
#
_cell.length_a   1.000
_cell.length_b   1.000
_cell.length_c   1.000
_cell.angle_alpha   90.00
_cell.angle_beta   90.00
_cell.angle_gamma   90.00
#
_symmetry.space_group_name_H-M   'P 1'
#
loop_
_entity.id
_entity.type
_entity.pdbx_description
1 polymer ?
#
loop_
_entity_poly.entity_id
_entity_poly.type
_entity_poly.pdbx_seq_one_letter_code
_entity_poly.pdbx_strand_id
1 'polypeptide(L)'
;MSSLVPRFDAERARAASMRMRYVEIRSALAKLQVKAASEDGTVTVEMGAGGAVRAVTLTQQAMQKTPEALSRLLLETINAATQQVAEKTNEVVSPFVSNAGLDLQAITSGRISTAPQQRPQNPFAEEIERASAIPKRPMGDYARNQQPRNPQPRDQPRNQPPPSQPAPNQPVPSRPGPGPLNEEDV
;
A
#
# COMPACT_ATOMS: atom_id res chain seq x y z
N MET A 1 -16.85 -36.20 -7.16
CA MET A 1 -16.82 -34.78 -6.72
C MET A 1 -15.95 -34.68 -5.47
N SER A 2 -14.65 -34.40 -5.60
CA SER A 2 -13.78 -34.17 -4.43
C SER A 2 -12.47 -33.48 -4.82
N SER A 3 -11.97 -32.68 -3.87
CA SER A 3 -10.62 -32.08 -3.75
C SER A 3 -10.33 -30.65 -4.25
N LEU A 4 -11.28 -29.69 -4.22
CA LEU A 4 -10.92 -28.27 -4.41
C LEU A 4 -10.51 -27.56 -3.10
N VAL A 5 -11.04 -27.95 -1.94
CA VAL A 5 -10.85 -27.28 -0.64
C VAL A 5 -9.40 -27.26 -0.10
N PRO A 6 -8.60 -28.35 -0.13
CA PRO A 6 -7.29 -28.37 0.55
C PRO A 6 -6.26 -27.42 -0.07
N ARG A 7 -6.38 -27.09 -1.35
CA ARG A 7 -5.46 -26.16 -2.04
C ARG A 7 -5.73 -24.70 -1.63
N PHE A 8 -6.99 -24.33 -1.40
CA PHE A 8 -7.35 -22.98 -0.94
C PHE A 8 -6.94 -22.75 0.51
N ASP A 9 -7.03 -23.75 1.37
CA ASP A 9 -6.63 -23.61 2.77
C ASP A 9 -5.10 -23.51 2.91
N ALA A 10 -4.35 -24.26 2.09
CA ALA A 10 -2.90 -24.11 2.01
C ALA A 10 -2.49 -22.70 1.54
N GLU A 11 -3.15 -22.14 0.53
CA GLU A 11 -2.82 -20.77 0.08
C GLU A 11 -3.25 -19.69 1.06
N ARG A 12 -4.37 -19.87 1.76
CA ARG A 12 -4.75 -18.97 2.85
C ARG A 12 -3.75 -19.03 4.00
N ALA A 13 -3.27 -20.22 4.37
CA ALA A 13 -2.25 -20.39 5.40
C ALA A 13 -0.90 -19.75 4.99
N ARG A 14 -0.48 -19.90 3.72
CA ARG A 14 0.74 -19.24 3.21
C ARG A 14 0.59 -17.72 3.18
N ALA A 15 -0.53 -17.20 2.70
CA ALA A 15 -0.79 -15.76 2.68
C ALA A 15 -0.81 -15.16 4.10
N ALA A 16 -1.42 -15.85 5.06
CA ALA A 16 -1.42 -15.44 6.47
C ALA A 16 0.00 -15.42 7.04
N SER A 17 0.78 -16.47 6.80
CA SER A 17 2.18 -16.57 7.26
C SER A 17 3.06 -15.47 6.68
N MET A 18 2.89 -15.15 5.39
CA MET A 18 3.62 -14.07 4.70
C MET A 18 3.32 -12.71 5.31
N ARG A 19 2.04 -12.44 5.63
CA ARG A 19 1.62 -11.19 6.28
C ARG A 19 2.22 -11.04 7.68
N MET A 20 2.20 -12.10 8.49
CA MET A 20 2.77 -12.06 9.84
C MET A 20 4.28 -11.73 9.79
N ARG A 21 5.04 -12.39 8.92
CA ARG A 21 6.47 -12.11 8.73
C ARG A 21 6.72 -10.67 8.28
N TYR A 22 5.89 -10.14 7.38
CA TYR A 22 6.01 -8.75 6.96
C TYR A 22 5.80 -7.77 8.12
N VAL A 23 4.80 -8.03 8.98
CA VAL A 23 4.55 -7.21 10.18
C VAL A 23 5.74 -7.27 11.13
N GLU A 24 6.35 -8.43 11.33
CA GLU A 24 7.56 -8.58 12.15
C GLU A 24 8.74 -7.79 11.60
N ILE A 25 9.04 -7.93 10.31
CA ILE A 25 10.14 -7.18 9.65
C ILE A 25 9.89 -5.68 9.75
N ARG A 26 8.66 -5.23 9.46
CA ARG A 26 8.30 -3.81 9.55
C ARG A 26 8.43 -3.29 10.97
N SER A 27 8.04 -4.08 11.98
CA SER A 27 8.19 -3.72 13.39
C SER A 27 9.65 -3.63 13.80
N ALA A 28 10.49 -4.56 13.34
CA ALA A 28 11.93 -4.56 13.59
C ALA A 28 12.62 -3.34 12.97
N LEU A 29 12.31 -3.03 11.71
CA LEU A 29 12.83 -1.84 11.02
C LEU A 29 12.32 -0.53 11.63
N ALA A 30 11.07 -0.48 12.11
CA ALA A 30 10.52 0.72 12.74
C ALA A 30 11.25 1.11 14.04
N LYS A 31 11.84 0.12 14.72
CA LYS A 31 12.64 0.30 15.94
C LYS A 31 14.13 0.53 15.65
N LEU A 32 14.57 0.35 14.40
CA LEU A 32 15.96 0.54 14.04
C LEU A 32 16.32 2.02 14.15
N GLN A 33 17.32 2.28 14.96
CA GLN A 33 17.92 3.59 15.15
C GLN A 33 19.44 3.41 15.22
N VAL A 34 20.13 4.29 14.52
CA VAL A 34 21.59 4.36 14.46
C VAL A 34 22.01 5.74 14.91
N LYS A 35 23.15 5.81 15.59
CA LYS A 35 23.75 7.04 16.10
C LYS A 35 25.19 7.10 15.64
N ALA A 36 25.50 8.05 14.76
CA ALA A 36 26.85 8.31 14.29
C ALA A 36 27.34 9.64 14.84
N ALA A 37 28.63 9.71 15.19
CA ALA A 37 29.28 10.92 15.62
C ALA A 37 30.40 11.29 14.65
N SER A 38 30.72 12.58 14.57
CA SER A 38 31.92 13.05 13.89
C SER A 38 33.18 12.55 14.60
N GLU A 39 34.31 12.51 13.91
CA GLU A 39 35.60 12.06 14.46
C GLU A 39 36.02 12.88 15.71
N ASP A 40 35.70 14.17 15.72
CA ASP A 40 35.95 15.07 16.85
C ASP A 40 34.86 15.04 17.94
N GLY A 41 33.80 14.22 17.76
CA GLY A 41 32.67 14.09 18.69
C GLY A 41 31.77 15.33 18.79
N THR A 42 32.00 16.37 17.98
CA THR A 42 31.30 17.65 18.10
C THR A 42 29.92 17.66 17.43
N VAL A 43 29.69 16.73 16.50
CA VAL A 43 28.42 16.52 15.77
C VAL A 43 27.94 15.10 16.02
N THR A 44 26.65 14.92 16.25
CA THR A 44 26.04 13.60 16.36
C THR A 44 24.73 13.57 15.59
N VAL A 45 24.53 12.52 14.79
CA VAL A 45 23.34 12.33 13.96
C VAL A 45 22.67 11.02 14.35
N GLU A 46 21.37 11.09 14.60
CA GLU A 46 20.52 9.93 14.84
C GLU A 46 19.60 9.70 13.64
N MET A 47 19.60 8.47 13.13
CA MET A 47 18.91 8.10 11.90
C MET A 47 18.11 6.82 12.10
N GLY A 48 16.90 6.77 11.54
CA GLY A 48 16.06 5.56 11.51
C GLY A 48 16.29 4.71 10.27
N ALA A 49 15.59 3.57 10.20
CA ALA A 49 15.52 2.77 8.98
C ALA A 49 15.11 3.63 7.77
N GLY A 50 15.75 3.37 6.62
CA GLY A 50 15.48 4.08 5.37
C GLY A 50 16.13 5.47 5.24
N GLY A 51 17.01 5.86 6.16
CA GLY A 51 17.80 7.09 6.03
C GLY A 51 17.17 8.34 6.66
N ALA A 52 16.06 8.20 7.36
CA ALA A 52 15.36 9.34 7.96
C ALA A 52 16.13 9.88 9.18
N VAL A 53 16.62 11.13 9.09
CA VAL A 53 17.27 11.84 10.20
C VAL A 53 16.21 12.21 11.25
N ARG A 54 16.43 11.77 12.49
CA ARG A 54 15.54 12.04 13.62
C ARG A 54 16.05 13.14 14.54
N ALA A 55 17.36 13.19 14.73
CA ALA A 55 17.99 14.21 15.56
C ALA A 55 19.39 14.54 15.04
N VAL A 56 19.77 15.80 15.21
CA VAL A 56 21.14 16.28 15.02
C VAL A 56 21.51 17.06 16.27
N THR A 57 22.60 16.66 16.91
CA THR A 57 23.15 17.32 18.09
C THR A 57 24.46 17.99 17.71
N LEU A 58 24.58 19.26 18.05
CA LEU A 58 25.75 20.10 17.79
C LEU A 58 26.27 20.59 19.14
N THR A 59 27.53 20.33 19.44
CA THR A 59 28.18 20.88 20.63
C THR A 59 28.54 22.35 20.43
N GLN A 60 28.85 23.05 21.53
CA GLN A 60 29.32 24.43 21.46
C GLN A 60 30.65 24.56 20.67
N GLN A 61 31.47 23.51 20.63
CA GLN A 61 32.68 23.46 19.82
C GLN A 61 32.38 23.36 18.33
N ALA A 62 31.35 22.61 17.93
CA ALA A 62 30.89 22.57 16.53
C ALA A 62 30.43 23.97 16.06
N MET A 63 29.73 24.70 16.93
CA MET A 63 29.22 26.05 16.65
C MET A 63 30.31 27.13 16.51
N GLN A 64 31.54 26.85 16.98
CA GLN A 64 32.69 27.75 16.83
C GLN A 64 33.44 27.54 15.51
N LYS A 65 33.12 26.48 14.75
CA LYS A 65 33.72 26.23 13.43
C LYS A 65 33.19 27.22 12.40
N THR A 66 33.92 27.39 11.30
CA THR A 66 33.40 28.15 10.16
C THR A 66 32.18 27.43 9.57
N PRO A 67 31.23 28.16 8.94
CA PRO A 67 30.07 27.55 8.31
C PRO A 67 30.41 26.44 7.31
N GLU A 68 31.47 26.62 6.53
CA GLU A 68 31.94 25.65 5.53
C GLU A 68 32.47 24.38 6.19
N ALA A 69 33.26 24.54 7.26
CA ALA A 69 33.81 23.41 8.01
C ALA A 69 32.69 22.62 8.70
N LEU A 70 31.71 23.31 9.27
CA LEU A 70 30.57 22.67 9.91
C LEU A 70 29.68 21.92 8.91
N SER A 71 29.40 22.53 7.76
CA SER A 71 28.64 21.90 6.67
C SER A 71 29.29 20.60 6.21
N ARG A 72 30.61 20.63 5.96
CA ARG A 72 31.37 19.46 5.55
C ARG A 72 31.33 18.36 6.62
N LEU A 73 31.56 18.72 7.88
CA LEU A 73 31.54 17.80 9.01
C LEU A 73 30.17 17.12 9.17
N LEU A 74 29.08 17.90 9.01
CA LEU A 74 27.72 17.38 9.07
C LEU A 74 27.45 16.38 7.94
N LEU A 75 27.85 16.70 6.70
CA LEU A 75 27.68 15.80 5.56
C LEU A 75 28.49 14.51 5.73
N GLU A 76 29.73 14.60 6.19
CA GLU A 76 30.57 13.42 6.48
C GLU A 76 29.92 12.54 7.57
N THR A 77 29.37 13.16 8.62
CA THR A 77 28.67 12.44 9.70
C THR A 77 27.37 11.78 9.23
N ILE A 78 26.60 12.45 8.36
CA ILE A 78 25.37 11.89 7.76
C ILE A 78 25.70 10.70 6.84
N ASN A 79 26.76 10.80 6.05
CA ASN A 79 27.21 9.71 5.18
C ASN A 79 27.64 8.48 6.00
N ALA A 80 28.38 8.70 7.09
CA ALA A 80 28.73 7.64 8.03
C ALA A 80 27.48 7.01 8.67
N ALA A 81 26.51 7.83 9.11
CA ALA A 81 25.23 7.33 9.63
C ALA A 81 24.47 6.49 8.60
N THR A 82 24.49 6.90 7.33
CA THR A 82 23.81 6.20 6.23
C THR A 82 24.41 4.81 6.01
N GLN A 83 25.74 4.69 6.03
CA GLN A 83 26.44 3.41 5.93
C GLN A 83 26.07 2.49 7.10
N GLN A 84 26.13 3.00 8.32
CA GLN A 84 25.74 2.25 9.52
C GLN A 84 24.26 1.82 9.50
N VAL A 85 23.35 2.66 8.99
CA VAL A 85 21.94 2.27 8.80
C VAL A 85 21.81 1.13 7.79
N ALA A 86 22.53 1.17 6.67
CA ALA A 86 22.50 0.10 5.68
C ALA A 86 22.98 -1.23 6.27
N GLU A 87 24.11 -1.22 6.98
CA GLU A 87 24.66 -2.38 7.68
C GLU A 87 23.66 -2.92 8.71
N LYS A 88 23.13 -2.04 9.58
CA LYS A 88 22.21 -2.45 10.64
C LYS A 88 20.89 -2.98 10.08
N THR A 89 20.43 -2.41 8.96
CA THR A 89 19.26 -2.88 8.24
C THR A 89 19.48 -4.29 7.71
N ASN A 90 20.64 -4.56 7.11
CA ASN A 90 20.98 -5.89 6.65
C ASN A 90 21.03 -6.91 7.80
N GLU A 91 21.65 -6.55 8.92
CA GLU A 91 21.67 -7.39 10.13
C GLU A 91 20.27 -7.73 10.65
N VAL A 92 19.38 -6.73 10.71
CA VAL A 92 18.00 -6.91 11.21
C VAL A 92 17.16 -7.76 10.26
N VAL A 93 17.36 -7.62 8.95
CA VAL A 93 16.51 -8.29 7.95
C VAL A 93 17.07 -9.65 7.52
N SER A 94 18.38 -9.88 7.66
CA SER A 94 19.07 -11.14 7.30
C SER A 94 18.38 -12.41 7.84
N PRO A 95 17.98 -12.49 9.12
CA PRO A 95 17.28 -13.67 9.67
C PRO A 95 15.96 -14.00 8.96
N PHE A 96 15.31 -12.99 8.37
CA PHE A 96 14.00 -13.13 7.73
C PHE A 96 14.12 -13.50 6.24
N VAL A 97 15.17 -13.05 5.56
CA VAL A 97 15.36 -13.25 4.11
C VAL A 97 15.90 -14.63 3.79
N SER A 98 16.81 -15.15 4.62
CA SER A 98 17.41 -16.48 4.45
C SER A 98 16.38 -17.61 4.39
N ASN A 99 15.15 -17.38 4.86
CA ASN A 99 14.08 -18.38 4.93
C ASN A 99 12.90 -18.13 3.97
N ALA A 100 12.94 -17.09 3.13
CA ALA A 100 11.72 -16.60 2.47
C ALA A 100 11.84 -16.16 1.00
N GLY A 101 13.03 -16.08 0.41
CA GLY A 101 13.17 -15.60 -0.98
C GLY A 101 12.62 -14.18 -1.18
N LEU A 102 12.69 -13.37 -0.12
CA LEU A 102 12.20 -11.99 -0.11
C LEU A 102 13.27 -11.05 -0.69
N ASP A 103 12.84 -10.14 -1.55
CA ASP A 103 13.70 -9.08 -2.07
C ASP A 103 13.93 -8.02 -0.98
N LEU A 104 15.16 -7.97 -0.47
CA LEU A 104 15.58 -7.04 0.58
C LEU A 104 15.39 -5.58 0.14
N GLN A 105 15.68 -5.28 -1.13
CA GLN A 105 15.64 -3.92 -1.68
C GLN A 105 14.20 -3.40 -1.75
N ALA A 106 13.26 -4.28 -2.06
CA ALA A 106 11.84 -4.02 -2.02
C ALA A 106 11.34 -3.62 -0.61
N ILE A 107 11.78 -4.38 0.40
CA ILE A 107 11.38 -4.17 1.79
C ILE A 107 11.95 -2.84 2.32
N THR A 108 13.24 -2.59 2.09
CA THR A 108 13.92 -1.38 2.58
C THR A 108 13.44 -0.11 1.87
N SER A 109 12.97 -0.23 0.62
CA SER A 109 12.44 0.90 -0.16
C SER A 109 10.93 1.10 0.01
N GLY A 110 10.26 0.26 0.80
CA GLY A 110 8.79 0.26 0.95
C GLY A 110 8.03 -0.14 -0.33
N ARG A 111 8.72 -0.71 -1.32
CA ARG A 111 8.14 -1.14 -2.60
C ARG A 111 8.06 -2.66 -2.59
N ILE A 112 6.87 -3.22 -2.43
CA ILE A 112 6.70 -4.68 -2.48
C ILE A 112 7.03 -5.16 -3.91
N SER A 113 8.23 -5.71 -4.13
CA SER A 113 8.50 -6.53 -5.32
C SER A 113 7.75 -7.84 -5.15
N THR A 114 6.57 -7.93 -5.75
CA THR A 114 6.17 -9.22 -6.32
C THR A 114 7.08 -9.43 -7.52
N ALA A 115 8.22 -10.10 -7.33
CA ALA A 115 9.00 -10.60 -8.46
C ALA A 115 8.03 -11.27 -9.45
N PRO A 116 8.20 -11.09 -10.77
CA PRO A 116 7.20 -11.50 -11.74
C PRO A 116 6.97 -12.99 -11.56
N GLN A 117 5.81 -13.35 -11.00
CA GLN A 117 5.27 -14.67 -11.23
C GLN A 117 5.28 -14.80 -12.74
N GLN A 118 6.13 -15.67 -13.28
CA GLN A 118 5.93 -16.21 -14.61
C GLN A 118 4.45 -16.55 -14.62
N ARG A 119 3.66 -15.77 -15.37
CA ARG A 119 2.25 -16.07 -15.58
C ARG A 119 2.26 -17.55 -15.95
N PRO A 120 1.59 -18.44 -15.20
CA PRO A 120 1.51 -19.82 -15.64
C PRO A 120 1.09 -19.74 -17.09
N GLN A 121 1.94 -20.23 -18.00
CA GLN A 121 1.62 -20.30 -19.42
C GLN A 121 0.32 -21.07 -19.45
N ASN A 122 -0.78 -20.33 -19.61
CA ASN A 122 -2.10 -20.90 -19.49
C ASN A 122 -2.21 -21.76 -20.73
N PRO A 123 -2.19 -23.11 -20.64
CA PRO A 123 -2.16 -23.95 -21.83
C PRO A 123 -3.43 -23.78 -22.68
N PHE A 124 -4.44 -23.10 -22.13
CA PHE A 124 -5.69 -22.72 -22.77
C PHE A 124 -5.68 -21.33 -23.42
N ALA A 125 -4.58 -20.56 -23.34
CA ALA A 125 -4.51 -19.24 -23.99
C ALA A 125 -4.65 -19.38 -25.51
N GLU A 126 -3.99 -20.37 -26.11
CA GLU A 126 -4.11 -20.69 -27.54
C GLU A 126 -5.51 -21.20 -27.90
N GLU A 127 -6.18 -21.90 -26.98
CA GLU A 127 -7.55 -22.41 -27.22
C GLU A 127 -8.59 -21.28 -27.18
N ILE A 128 -8.42 -20.29 -26.31
CA ILE A 128 -9.26 -19.09 -26.26
C ILE A 128 -9.04 -18.25 -27.53
N GLU A 129 -7.81 -18.12 -28.02
CA GLU A 129 -7.52 -17.44 -29.28
C GLU A 129 -8.15 -18.16 -30.48
N ARG A 130 -8.06 -19.50 -30.55
CA ARG A 130 -8.73 -20.31 -31.58
C ARG A 130 -10.26 -20.21 -31.50
N ALA A 131 -10.84 -20.19 -30.30
CA ALA A 131 -12.28 -20.01 -30.11
C ALA A 131 -12.74 -18.59 -30.48
N SER A 132 -11.86 -17.59 -30.37
CA SER A 132 -12.13 -16.21 -30.78
C SER A 132 -12.00 -15.98 -32.30
N ALA A 133 -11.32 -16.89 -33.01
CA ALA A 133 -11.17 -16.88 -34.46
C ALA A 133 -12.39 -17.45 -35.21
N ILE A 134 -13.44 -17.87 -34.49
CA ILE A 134 -14.73 -18.23 -35.10
C ILE A 134 -15.31 -16.95 -35.73
N PRO A 135 -15.58 -16.91 -37.06
CA PRO A 135 -16.15 -15.73 -37.69
C PRO A 135 -17.48 -15.41 -37.00
N LYS A 136 -17.59 -14.18 -36.49
CA LYS A 136 -18.84 -13.65 -35.94
C LYS A 136 -19.89 -13.74 -37.05
N ARG A 137 -20.78 -14.73 -36.94
CA ARG A 137 -21.94 -14.84 -37.84
C ARG A 137 -22.70 -13.51 -37.75
N PRO A 138 -23.10 -12.91 -38.88
CA PRO A 138 -23.88 -11.68 -38.85
C PRO A 138 -25.15 -11.94 -38.02
N MET A 139 -25.28 -11.20 -36.93
CA MET A 139 -26.44 -11.23 -36.05
C MET A 139 -27.57 -10.48 -36.76
N GLY A 140 -28.15 -11.11 -37.80
CA GLY A 140 -29.06 -10.45 -38.75
C GLY A 140 -30.44 -11.07 -38.91
N ASP A 141 -30.64 -12.35 -38.59
CA ASP A 141 -31.85 -13.07 -39.05
C ASP A 141 -32.77 -13.64 -37.94
N TYR A 142 -32.59 -13.25 -36.68
CA TYR A 142 -33.51 -13.69 -35.61
C TYR A 142 -34.73 -12.77 -35.42
N ALA A 143 -34.88 -11.70 -36.20
CA ALA A 143 -35.89 -10.66 -35.98
C ALA A 143 -37.02 -10.62 -37.01
N ARG A 144 -37.43 -11.74 -37.64
CA ARG A 144 -38.49 -11.72 -38.66
C ARG A 144 -39.87 -12.27 -38.26
N ASN A 145 -40.03 -13.10 -37.23
CA ASN A 145 -41.33 -13.78 -37.00
C ASN A 145 -41.95 -13.64 -35.60
N GLN A 146 -41.82 -12.49 -34.93
CA GLN A 146 -42.60 -12.22 -33.71
C GLN A 146 -43.23 -10.83 -33.74
N GLN A 147 -44.28 -10.68 -34.56
CA GLN A 147 -45.26 -9.61 -34.40
C GLN A 147 -46.33 -10.07 -33.41
N PRO A 148 -46.33 -9.60 -32.15
CA PRO A 148 -47.50 -9.71 -31.29
C PRO A 148 -48.63 -8.84 -31.87
N ARG A 149 -49.82 -9.44 -32.03
CA ARG A 149 -51.07 -8.72 -32.33
C ARG A 149 -51.31 -7.70 -31.21
N ASN A 150 -51.36 -6.43 -31.59
CA ASN A 150 -51.62 -5.32 -30.67
C ASN A 150 -53.14 -5.00 -30.66
N PRO A 151 -53.86 -5.10 -29.53
CA PRO A 151 -55.12 -4.39 -29.35
C PRO A 151 -54.84 -2.97 -28.84
N GLN A 152 -55.25 -1.95 -29.60
CA GLN A 152 -55.21 -0.54 -29.15
C GLN A 152 -56.15 -0.32 -27.95
N PRO A 153 -55.84 0.63 -27.05
CA PRO A 153 -56.49 1.94 -27.15
C PRO A 153 -55.66 3.17 -26.72
N ARG A 154 -55.73 4.19 -27.58
CA ARG A 154 -55.97 5.64 -27.35
C ARG A 154 -55.19 6.48 -26.32
N ASP A 155 -54.61 7.54 -26.90
CA ASP A 155 -54.47 8.94 -26.43
C ASP A 155 -53.41 9.29 -25.36
N GLN A 156 -52.32 9.93 -25.81
CA GLN A 156 -51.46 10.83 -25.00
C GLN A 156 -52.02 12.27 -25.06
N PRO A 157 -51.71 13.14 -24.09
CA PRO A 157 -50.74 14.19 -24.44
C PRO A 157 -49.80 14.72 -23.31
N ARG A 158 -48.56 14.97 -23.76
CA ARG A 158 -47.64 16.13 -23.57
C ARG A 158 -47.04 16.54 -22.21
N ASN A 159 -45.71 16.71 -22.30
CA ASN A 159 -44.80 17.73 -21.74
C ASN A 159 -44.39 17.65 -20.26
N GLN A 160 -43.09 17.36 -20.02
CA GLN A 160 -42.28 18.07 -19.02
C GLN A 160 -40.75 17.89 -19.26
N PRO A 161 -39.93 18.96 -19.08
CA PRO A 161 -38.47 18.94 -19.30
C PRO A 161 -37.69 18.33 -18.10
N PRO A 162 -36.38 18.01 -18.25
CA PRO A 162 -35.64 17.20 -17.28
C PRO A 162 -35.21 17.98 -16.02
N PRO A 163 -35.13 17.35 -14.83
CA PRO A 163 -34.67 18.00 -13.61
C PRO A 163 -33.13 18.14 -13.55
N SER A 164 -32.68 19.30 -13.06
CA SER A 164 -31.29 19.74 -12.90
C SER A 164 -30.57 19.12 -11.69
N GLN A 165 -29.26 18.92 -11.82
CA GLN A 165 -28.34 18.49 -10.76
C GLN A 165 -28.17 19.54 -9.65
N PRO A 166 -27.90 19.14 -8.39
CA PRO A 166 -27.31 20.04 -7.39
C PRO A 166 -25.84 19.71 -7.07
N ALA A 167 -25.05 20.77 -6.84
CA ALA A 167 -23.67 20.78 -6.33
C ALA A 167 -23.64 21.47 -4.91
N PRO A 168 -22.49 21.67 -4.22
CA PRO A 168 -22.27 21.27 -2.83
C PRO A 168 -22.35 22.38 -1.76
N ASN A 169 -22.20 21.94 -0.50
CA ASN A 169 -21.99 22.65 0.79
C ASN A 169 -23.20 23.23 1.52
N GLN A 170 -23.41 22.80 2.77
CA GLN A 170 -23.52 23.65 3.97
C GLN A 170 -23.61 22.80 5.28
N PRO A 171 -23.37 23.39 6.48
CA PRO A 171 -22.73 22.74 7.63
C PRO A 171 -23.67 22.13 8.69
N VAL A 172 -23.05 21.35 9.58
CA VAL A 172 -23.63 20.57 10.69
C VAL A 172 -24.34 21.42 11.78
N PRO A 173 -25.44 20.92 12.38
CA PRO A 173 -25.83 21.31 13.73
C PRO A 173 -25.36 20.29 14.78
N SER A 174 -24.67 20.78 15.80
CA SER A 174 -24.21 20.06 16.99
C SER A 174 -25.36 19.46 17.78
N ARG A 175 -25.22 18.20 18.20
CA ARG A 175 -26.18 17.52 19.10
C ARG A 175 -25.62 17.56 20.53
N PRO A 176 -26.41 18.02 21.53
CA PRO A 176 -25.96 18.16 22.92
C PRO A 176 -25.75 16.78 23.57
N GLY A 177 -24.69 16.67 24.39
CA GLY A 177 -24.32 15.44 25.10
C GLY A 177 -25.29 15.09 26.24
N PRO A 178 -25.38 13.81 26.64
CA PRO A 178 -26.14 13.41 27.81
C PRO A 178 -25.42 13.89 29.09
N GLY A 179 -26.19 14.57 29.97
CA GLY A 179 -25.73 15.04 31.28
C GLY A 179 -25.46 13.91 32.28
N PRO A 180 -24.90 14.26 33.46
CA PRO A 180 -24.36 13.29 34.41
C PRO A 180 -25.44 12.46 35.11
N LEU A 181 -25.05 11.22 35.43
CA LEU A 181 -25.78 10.30 36.30
C LEU A 181 -25.83 10.89 37.72
N ASN A 182 -27.04 11.13 38.23
CA ASN A 182 -27.23 11.36 39.66
C ASN A 182 -27.26 9.99 40.36
N GLU A 183 -26.21 9.71 41.10
CA GLU A 183 -26.26 8.87 42.30
C GLU A 183 -27.17 9.56 43.30
N GLU A 184 -28.28 8.91 43.69
CA GLU A 184 -28.98 9.02 44.98
C GLU A 184 -30.29 8.21 44.89
N ASP A 185 -30.39 7.13 45.67
CA ASP A 185 -31.45 6.87 46.67
C ASP A 185 -31.68 5.35 46.88
N VAL A 186 -31.24 4.88 48.06
CA VAL A 186 -31.84 3.90 49.00
C VAL A 186 -32.25 2.50 48.52
#